data_AF-A0A0B7A4N0-F1
#
_entry.id   AF-A0A0B7A4N0-F1
#
_cell.length_a   1.000
_cell.length_b   1.000
_cell.length_c   1.000
_cell.angle_alpha   90.00
_cell.angle_beta   90.00
_cell.angle_gamma   90.00
#
_symmetry.space_group_name_H-M   'P 1'
#
loop_
_entity.id
_entity.type
_entity.pdbx_description
1 polymer ?
#
loop_
_entity_poly.entity_id
_entity_poly.type
_entity_poly.pdbx_seq_one_letter_code
_entity_poly.pdbx_strand_id
1 'polypeptide(L)'
;YFQPDEAQPQCLPCPDDMTTQHTGAYNETMCSAMCNPGQFSSTGLNPCQLCPLHSYQPFVSAAACLPCPGGRRTLTTGATHATYCLDVCVAGTYSETGLVPCVSCPVGSYQPYDGATECFLCQDNMTTDTEQATNVSECFVWDACFSRNISCLNGGQCLVKNNLATCLCVSGFSGVSCEINVPDCFISACQNNGTCIDGINSFTCVCWPGFTGSKCEVNIDECLSSLCSNGSSCLDLVNSYKCYCPSDYTGIHCETRVQQLCNENICVHGTCEERNSIVSCVCNQGFAGSTCNITYDLCSSHPCVHAGTCVSTSGQFECHCLPGFTGNLCDLVLDPCGNSNCSRISTCIPALNNQTGYLCKCPAGWSGYFCEQEITADFDLVFNLDSPDGQYVVLPPEFVPSLLNFSVCAWLRPQSLSAFATIVAFTLPLSTLTFPGNDSYVYGKRQNNP
;
A
#
# COMPACT_ATOMS: atom_id res chain seq x y z
N TYR A 1 3.37 94.17 68.98
CA TYR A 1 3.59 94.88 70.26
C TYR A 1 2.41 95.81 70.48
N PHE A 2 1.92 95.95 71.71
CA PHE A 2 0.76 96.80 72.04
C PHE A 2 1.01 97.62 73.32
N GLN A 3 0.24 98.68 73.53
CA GLN A 3 0.36 99.59 74.68
C GLN A 3 -1.01 99.75 75.38
N PRO A 4 -1.30 98.99 76.45
CA PRO A 4 -2.57 99.10 77.17
C PRO A 4 -2.74 100.39 77.97
N ASP A 5 -1.64 100.96 78.48
CA ASP A 5 -1.68 102.09 79.42
C ASP A 5 -1.12 103.39 78.81
N GLU A 6 -1.76 104.51 79.16
CA GLU A 6 -1.31 105.84 78.76
C GLU A 6 0.05 106.18 79.41
N ALA A 7 0.99 106.72 78.63
CA ALA A 7 2.37 107.06 79.04
C ALA A 7 3.28 105.88 79.46
N GLN A 8 2.97 104.65 79.05
CA GLN A 8 3.86 103.50 79.20
C GLN A 8 5.21 103.69 78.46
N PRO A 9 6.36 103.37 79.08
CA PRO A 9 7.67 103.67 78.51
C PRO A 9 8.09 102.75 77.35
N GLN A 10 7.52 101.54 77.25
CA GLN A 10 7.80 100.55 76.20
C GLN A 10 6.55 99.71 75.91
N CYS A 11 6.31 99.36 74.64
CA CYS A 11 5.20 98.48 74.27
C CYS A 11 5.43 97.03 74.76
N LEU A 12 4.36 96.32 75.09
CA LEU A 12 4.40 94.89 75.44
C LEU A 12 4.41 94.01 74.17
N PRO A 13 5.18 92.90 74.15
CA PRO A 13 5.11 91.93 73.06
C PRO A 13 3.75 91.24 73.06
N CYS A 14 3.32 90.78 71.88
CA CYS A 14 2.15 89.93 71.79
C CYS A 14 2.48 88.51 72.32
N PRO A 15 1.49 87.76 72.85
CA PRO A 15 1.66 86.35 73.23
C PRO A 15 1.86 85.43 72.01
N ASP A 16 2.40 84.22 72.22
CA ASP A 16 2.34 83.05 71.32
C ASP A 16 2.49 83.34 69.80
N ASP A 17 3.68 83.80 69.37
CA ASP A 17 4.02 84.12 67.97
C ASP A 17 2.98 84.99 67.23
N MET A 18 2.18 85.75 67.98
CA MET A 18 1.19 86.68 67.42
C MET A 18 1.83 88.05 67.12
N THR A 19 1.18 88.82 66.25
CA THR A 19 1.60 90.19 65.96
C THR A 19 0.39 91.09 65.73
N THR A 20 0.63 92.39 65.65
CA THR A 20 -0.38 93.43 65.43
C THR A 20 -0.38 93.83 63.96
N GLN A 21 -1.56 93.90 63.35
CA GLN A 21 -1.71 94.24 61.92
C GLN A 21 -1.16 95.62 61.54
N HIS A 22 -1.30 96.59 62.44
CA HIS A 22 -0.88 97.98 62.24
C HIS A 22 -0.19 98.54 63.48
N THR A 23 0.54 99.65 63.32
CA THR A 23 1.12 100.40 64.44
C THR A 23 0.03 101.07 65.28
N GLY A 24 0.27 101.28 66.58
CA GLY A 24 -0.70 101.91 67.49
C GLY A 24 -1.71 100.95 68.14
N ALA A 25 -1.39 99.65 68.22
CA ALA A 25 -2.20 98.70 68.98
C ALA A 25 -2.22 99.06 70.47
N TYR A 26 -3.40 99.22 71.04
CA TYR A 26 -3.60 99.66 72.43
C TYR A 26 -4.19 98.56 73.33
N ASN A 27 -4.35 97.35 72.82
CA ASN A 27 -4.93 96.23 73.57
C ASN A 27 -4.35 94.91 73.07
N GLU A 28 -4.15 93.94 73.97
CA GLU A 28 -3.68 92.58 73.66
C GLU A 28 -4.60 91.86 72.67
N THR A 29 -5.90 92.14 72.71
CA THR A 29 -6.89 91.60 71.75
C THR A 29 -6.65 92.03 70.30
N MET A 30 -5.77 93.02 70.06
CA MET A 30 -5.33 93.42 68.71
C MET A 30 -4.14 92.60 68.20
N CYS A 31 -3.59 91.69 69.03
CA CYS A 31 -2.64 90.68 68.62
C CYS A 31 -3.39 89.54 67.92
N SER A 32 -2.91 89.11 66.77
CA SER A 32 -3.46 87.99 66.02
C SER A 32 -2.33 87.07 65.55
N ALA A 33 -2.58 85.76 65.58
CA ALA A 33 -1.61 84.79 65.11
C ALA A 33 -1.35 84.96 63.60
N MET A 34 -0.11 84.75 63.20
CA MET A 34 0.29 84.74 61.80
C MET A 34 -0.28 83.52 61.09
N CYS A 35 -0.61 83.67 59.80
CA CYS A 35 -0.91 82.53 58.96
C CYS A 35 0.32 81.65 58.78
N ASN A 36 0.16 80.35 58.99
CA ASN A 36 1.23 79.37 58.79
C ASN A 36 1.48 79.14 57.28
N PRO A 37 2.61 78.51 56.89
CA PRO A 37 2.81 78.08 55.51
C PRO A 37 1.62 77.24 55.02
N GLY A 38 1.24 77.42 53.76
CA GLY A 38 0.03 76.85 53.16
C GLY A 38 -1.26 77.60 53.48
N GLN A 39 -1.19 78.68 54.27
CA GLN A 39 -2.34 79.54 54.57
C GLN A 39 -2.09 80.99 54.13
N PHE A 40 -3.17 81.72 53.92
CA PHE A 40 -3.14 83.14 53.63
C PHE A 40 -4.34 83.87 54.24
N SER A 41 -4.22 85.17 54.40
CA SER A 41 -5.34 86.08 54.63
C SER A 41 -4.96 87.44 54.04
N SER A 42 -5.92 88.33 53.77
CA SER A 42 -5.61 89.67 53.23
C SER A 42 -4.59 90.48 54.07
N THR A 43 -4.44 90.13 55.35
CA THR A 43 -3.56 90.80 56.31
C THR A 43 -2.35 89.95 56.73
N GLY A 44 -2.28 88.69 56.30
CA GLY A 44 -1.30 87.71 56.77
C GLY A 44 -1.56 87.18 58.19
N LEU A 45 -2.61 87.63 58.86
CA LEU A 45 -2.98 87.23 60.23
C LEU A 45 -4.35 86.55 60.26
N ASN A 46 -4.66 85.86 61.36
CA ASN A 46 -5.95 85.20 61.53
C ASN A 46 -7.16 86.15 61.33
N PRO A 47 -8.27 85.67 60.73
CA PRO A 47 -8.55 84.29 60.33
C PRO A 47 -7.89 83.90 59.00
N CYS A 48 -7.12 82.81 59.02
CA CYS A 48 -6.38 82.31 57.87
C CYS A 48 -7.19 81.29 57.06
N GLN A 49 -7.05 81.33 55.74
CA GLN A 49 -7.62 80.37 54.79
C GLN A 49 -6.51 79.51 54.19
N LEU A 50 -6.81 78.25 53.89
CA LEU A 50 -5.87 77.38 53.17
C LEU A 50 -5.70 77.86 51.73
N CYS A 51 -4.48 77.72 51.18
CA CYS A 51 -4.25 77.98 49.77
C CYS A 51 -5.16 77.12 48.89
N PRO A 52 -5.87 77.70 47.91
CA PRO A 52 -6.72 76.94 47.00
C PRO A 52 -5.88 75.99 46.13
N LEU A 53 -6.55 75.03 45.46
CA LEU A 53 -5.89 74.13 44.51
C LEU A 53 -5.10 74.92 43.46
N HIS A 54 -4.00 74.31 43.00
CA HIS A 54 -3.05 74.89 42.04
C HIS A 54 -2.22 76.05 42.60
N SER A 55 -2.18 76.22 43.92
CA SER A 55 -1.39 77.26 44.58
C SER A 55 -0.73 76.75 45.86
N TYR A 56 0.36 77.40 46.27
CA TYR A 56 1.13 77.06 47.46
C TYR A 56 1.64 78.32 48.16
N GLN A 57 2.06 78.21 49.42
CA GLN A 57 2.67 79.32 50.16
C GLN A 57 3.73 78.82 51.15
N PRO A 58 5.03 79.08 50.92
CA PRO A 58 6.09 78.61 51.82
C PRO A 58 6.37 79.51 53.02
N PHE A 59 5.90 80.76 53.00
CA PHE A 59 6.22 81.74 54.04
C PHE A 59 5.08 81.89 55.06
N VAL A 60 5.44 82.22 56.30
CA VAL A 60 4.51 82.66 57.33
C VAL A 60 3.99 84.07 57.04
N SER A 61 2.83 84.43 57.60
CA SER A 61 2.21 85.75 57.51
C SER A 61 1.93 86.23 56.07
N ALA A 62 1.56 85.30 55.18
CA ALA A 62 1.37 85.60 53.77
C ALA A 62 0.00 86.25 53.45
N ALA A 63 0.03 87.28 52.61
CA ALA A 63 -1.17 88.00 52.16
C ALA A 63 -1.96 87.27 51.05
N ALA A 64 -1.30 86.38 50.30
CA ALA A 64 -1.85 85.63 49.18
C ALA A 64 -1.03 84.36 48.91
N CYS A 65 -1.59 83.40 48.16
CA CYS A 65 -0.89 82.19 47.73
C CYS A 65 -0.21 82.38 46.37
N LEU A 66 0.90 81.68 46.15
CA LEU A 66 1.64 81.66 44.89
C LEU A 66 1.05 80.60 43.95
N PRO A 67 0.83 80.90 42.66
CA PRO A 67 0.38 79.90 41.70
C PRO A 67 1.48 78.87 41.44
N CYS A 68 1.09 77.64 41.15
CA CYS A 68 2.02 76.61 40.73
C CYS A 68 2.69 76.96 39.39
N PRO A 69 4.02 76.77 39.26
CA PRO A 69 4.76 77.12 38.05
C PRO A 69 4.45 76.14 36.91
N GLY A 70 4.48 76.63 35.66
CA GLY A 70 4.40 75.79 34.47
C GLY A 70 3.07 75.05 34.27
N GLY A 71 1.96 75.58 34.82
CA GLY A 71 0.64 74.94 34.69
C GLY A 71 0.44 73.70 35.57
N ARG A 72 1.41 73.38 36.43
CA ARG A 72 1.33 72.34 37.45
C ARG A 72 0.21 72.59 38.45
N ARG A 73 -0.20 71.57 39.18
CA ARG A 73 -1.36 71.61 40.08
C ARG A 73 -1.07 70.89 41.39
N THR A 74 -1.70 71.35 42.47
CA THR A 74 -1.66 70.66 43.77
C THR A 74 -2.83 69.69 43.88
N LEU A 75 -2.64 68.56 44.59
CA LEU A 75 -3.70 67.59 44.87
C LEU A 75 -4.65 68.04 45.98
N THR A 76 -4.12 68.84 46.90
CA THR A 76 -4.85 69.30 48.09
C THR A 76 -4.71 70.81 48.24
N THR A 77 -5.66 71.39 48.96
CA THR A 77 -5.56 72.77 49.44
C THR A 77 -4.52 72.86 50.55
N GLY A 78 -3.86 74.01 50.69
CA GLY A 78 -2.91 74.24 51.77
C GLY A 78 -1.47 73.81 51.48
N ALA A 79 -1.09 73.70 50.21
CA ALA A 79 0.27 73.32 49.84
C ALA A 79 1.29 74.33 50.39
N THR A 80 2.32 73.82 51.07
CA THR A 80 3.33 74.65 51.74
C THR A 80 4.57 74.89 50.89
N HIS A 81 4.70 74.26 49.73
CA HIS A 81 5.91 74.35 48.91
C HIS A 81 5.64 74.04 47.43
N ALA A 82 6.48 74.56 46.54
CA ALA A 82 6.36 74.36 45.09
C ALA A 82 6.49 72.88 44.66
N THR A 83 7.13 72.05 45.49
CA THR A 83 7.30 70.61 45.24
C THR A 83 5.99 69.83 45.30
N TYR A 84 4.93 70.39 45.91
CA TYR A 84 3.58 69.81 45.87
C TYR A 84 2.84 70.14 44.58
N CYS A 85 3.42 70.96 43.70
CA CYS A 85 2.90 71.20 42.35
C CYS A 85 3.35 70.06 41.43
N LEU A 86 2.42 69.19 41.06
CA LEU A 86 2.65 68.04 40.20
C LEU A 86 2.31 68.37 38.74
N ASP A 87 2.98 67.67 37.83
CA ASP A 87 2.68 67.75 36.41
C ASP A 87 1.30 67.15 36.12
N VAL A 88 0.63 67.77 35.15
CA VAL A 88 -0.69 67.36 34.67
C VAL A 88 -0.50 66.21 33.67
N CYS A 89 -1.39 65.22 33.68
CA CYS A 89 -1.38 64.17 32.68
C CYS A 89 -1.57 64.77 31.28
N VAL A 90 -0.70 64.43 30.35
CA VAL A 90 -0.80 64.91 28.97
C VAL A 90 -1.89 64.15 28.21
N ALA A 91 -2.37 64.70 27.11
CA ALA A 91 -3.25 63.99 26.17
C ALA A 91 -2.73 62.57 25.86
N GLY A 92 -3.66 61.61 25.75
CA GLY A 92 -3.38 60.18 25.62
C GLY A 92 -3.08 59.46 26.96
N THR A 93 -3.03 60.18 28.08
CA THR A 93 -2.80 59.61 29.42
C THR A 93 -3.81 60.12 30.44
N TYR A 94 -4.03 59.36 31.52
CA TYR A 94 -4.95 59.70 32.59
C TYR A 94 -4.47 59.21 33.96
N SER A 95 -5.04 59.73 35.03
CA SER A 95 -4.89 59.19 36.39
C SER A 95 -6.13 59.53 37.21
N GLU A 96 -6.35 58.91 38.37
CA GLU A 96 -7.51 59.24 39.22
C GLU A 96 -7.63 60.73 39.59
N THR A 97 -6.51 61.45 39.54
CA THR A 97 -6.42 62.87 39.92
C THR A 97 -6.15 63.80 38.74
N GLY A 98 -5.88 63.25 37.55
CA GLY A 98 -5.42 64.01 36.37
C GLY A 98 -3.97 64.52 36.49
N LEU A 99 -3.24 64.14 37.54
CA LEU A 99 -1.83 64.49 37.76
C LEU A 99 -0.97 63.23 37.78
N VAL A 100 0.34 63.40 37.62
CA VAL A 100 1.31 62.29 37.68
C VAL A 100 1.22 61.50 39.00
N PRO A 101 1.41 60.16 38.98
CA PRO A 101 1.78 59.32 37.83
C PRO A 101 0.59 59.00 36.92
N CYS A 102 0.80 59.15 35.62
CA CYS A 102 -0.24 58.93 34.60
C CYS A 102 -0.09 57.56 33.95
N VAL A 103 -1.22 57.00 33.53
CA VAL A 103 -1.34 55.73 32.80
C VAL A 103 -1.78 56.04 31.38
N SER A 104 -1.23 55.31 30.40
CA SER A 104 -1.65 55.40 29.00
C SER A 104 -3.12 55.01 28.83
N CYS A 105 -3.84 55.68 27.94
CA CYS A 105 -5.14 55.19 27.50
C CYS A 105 -4.96 53.83 26.79
N PRO A 106 -5.68 52.77 27.19
CA PRO A 106 -5.57 51.45 26.58
C PRO A 106 -6.11 51.45 25.14
N VAL A 107 -5.71 50.44 24.38
CA VAL A 107 -6.22 50.19 23.01
C VAL A 107 -7.75 50.19 23.00
N GLY A 108 -8.34 50.94 22.05
CA GLY A 108 -9.79 51.13 21.94
C GLY A 108 -10.33 52.33 22.72
N SER A 109 -9.43 53.16 23.27
CA SER A 109 -9.79 54.40 23.95
C SER A 109 -8.80 55.53 23.62
N TYR A 110 -9.23 56.78 23.78
CA TYR A 110 -8.45 57.97 23.47
C TYR A 110 -8.70 59.09 24.50
N GLN A 111 -7.79 60.06 24.59
CA GLN A 111 -7.96 61.24 25.45
C GLN A 111 -7.32 62.49 24.85
N PRO A 112 -8.11 63.47 24.38
CA PRO A 112 -7.58 64.68 23.75
C PRO A 112 -7.15 65.80 24.72
N TYR A 113 -7.52 65.71 26.00
CA TYR A 113 -7.32 66.79 26.96
C TYR A 113 -6.24 66.48 27.99
N ASP A 114 -5.47 67.50 28.36
CA ASP A 114 -4.57 67.43 29.51
C ASP A 114 -5.37 67.42 30.82
N GLY A 115 -4.88 66.68 31.82
CA GLY A 115 -5.46 66.59 33.15
C GLY A 115 -6.59 65.60 33.25
N ALA A 116 -6.66 64.67 32.31
CA ALA A 116 -7.73 63.72 32.21
C ALA A 116 -7.73 62.72 33.38
N THR A 117 -8.94 62.42 33.85
CA THR A 117 -9.18 61.43 34.91
C THR A 117 -9.67 60.08 34.38
N GLU A 118 -9.96 60.00 33.09
CA GLU A 118 -10.45 58.81 32.39
C GLU A 118 -10.20 58.95 30.88
N CYS A 119 -10.37 57.87 30.12
CA CYS A 119 -10.27 57.88 28.65
C CYS A 119 -11.65 57.71 28.01
N PHE A 120 -11.85 58.32 26.84
CA PHE A 120 -13.04 58.11 26.03
C PHE A 120 -12.93 56.81 25.24
N LEU A 121 -13.98 55.99 25.22
CA LEU A 121 -14.03 54.79 24.40
C LEU A 121 -14.29 55.14 22.94
N CYS A 122 -13.69 54.39 22.02
CA CYS A 122 -14.08 54.42 20.61
C CYS A 122 -15.54 53.96 20.43
N GLN A 123 -16.19 54.37 19.34
CA GLN A 123 -17.54 53.90 18.99
C GLN A 123 -17.56 52.38 18.71
N ASP A 124 -18.76 51.77 18.71
CA ASP A 124 -18.94 50.34 18.47
C ASP A 124 -18.19 49.86 17.20
N ASN A 125 -17.45 48.75 17.31
CA ASN A 125 -16.58 48.16 16.28
C ASN A 125 -15.35 48.97 15.86
N MET A 126 -15.00 50.04 16.58
CA MET A 126 -13.77 50.80 16.36
C MET A 126 -12.73 50.52 17.45
N THR A 127 -11.45 50.62 17.09
CA THR A 127 -10.31 50.49 18.01
C THR A 127 -9.18 51.44 17.60
N THR A 128 -8.17 51.59 18.46
CA THR A 128 -6.90 52.26 18.15
C THR A 128 -5.82 51.22 17.85
N ASP A 129 -4.74 51.60 17.15
CA ASP A 129 -3.64 50.68 16.79
C ASP A 129 -2.68 50.46 17.96
N THR A 130 -2.47 51.53 18.74
CA THR A 130 -1.60 51.55 19.91
C THR A 130 -2.33 52.11 21.13
N GLU A 131 -1.70 51.96 22.29
CA GLU A 131 -2.02 52.74 23.49
C GLU A 131 -1.70 54.23 23.27
N GLN A 132 -2.19 55.09 24.16
CA GLN A 132 -1.97 56.55 24.17
C GLN A 132 -2.62 57.34 23.01
N ALA A 133 -3.71 56.84 22.44
CA ALA A 133 -4.41 57.60 21.40
C ALA A 133 -4.88 58.96 21.93
N THR A 134 -4.61 60.01 21.16
CA THR A 134 -4.89 61.40 21.56
C THR A 134 -6.15 61.94 20.90
N ASN A 135 -6.64 61.31 19.83
CA ASN A 135 -7.78 61.82 19.07
C ASN A 135 -8.76 60.70 18.69
N VAL A 136 -10.04 61.04 18.58
CA VAL A 136 -11.09 60.13 18.07
C VAL A 136 -10.80 59.70 16.63
N SER A 137 -10.09 60.50 15.84
CA SER A 137 -9.70 60.13 14.46
C SER A 137 -8.70 58.98 14.41
N GLU A 138 -8.05 58.65 15.54
CA GLU A 138 -7.19 57.48 15.67
C GLU A 138 -8.01 56.21 15.96
N CYS A 139 -9.31 56.33 16.26
CA CYS A 139 -10.23 55.20 16.24
C CYS A 139 -10.55 54.84 14.78
N PHE A 140 -10.32 53.59 14.40
CA PHE A 140 -10.69 53.04 13.10
C PHE A 140 -11.47 51.74 13.27
N VAL A 141 -12.27 51.37 12.27
CA VAL A 141 -12.92 50.06 12.26
C VAL A 141 -11.85 48.99 12.12
N TRP A 142 -11.73 48.11 13.12
CA TRP A 142 -10.79 46.99 13.03
C TRP A 142 -11.29 45.99 11.98
N ASP A 143 -10.84 46.17 10.75
CA ASP A 143 -11.07 45.19 9.71
C ASP A 143 -9.96 44.12 9.75
N ALA A 144 -10.24 43.01 10.44
CA ALA A 144 -9.32 41.88 10.51
C ALA A 144 -8.97 41.30 9.13
N CYS A 145 -9.79 41.52 8.08
CA CYS A 145 -9.49 41.11 6.71
C CYS A 145 -8.36 41.95 6.10
N PHE A 146 -8.38 43.26 6.32
CA PHE A 146 -7.36 44.17 5.81
C PHE A 146 -6.09 44.13 6.67
N SER A 147 -6.21 44.21 8.00
CA SER A 147 -5.07 44.34 8.91
C SER A 147 -4.17 43.10 8.95
N ARG A 148 -4.71 41.90 8.70
CA ARG A 148 -3.92 40.65 8.63
C ARG A 148 -3.65 40.21 7.18
N ASN A 149 -4.01 41.03 6.19
CA ASN A 149 -3.87 40.73 4.77
C ASN A 149 -4.44 39.34 4.41
N ILE A 150 -5.66 39.04 4.89
CA ILE A 150 -6.29 37.74 4.61
C ILE A 150 -6.81 37.74 3.18
N SER A 151 -6.24 36.86 2.35
CA SER A 151 -6.72 36.59 0.99
C SER A 151 -7.63 35.36 0.97
N CYS A 152 -8.86 35.55 0.51
CA CYS A 152 -9.78 34.47 0.17
C CYS A 152 -9.65 34.16 -1.32
N LEU A 153 -9.30 32.91 -1.66
CA LEU A 153 -9.10 32.44 -3.02
C LEU A 153 -10.43 32.11 -3.70
N ASN A 154 -10.37 31.86 -5.02
CA ASN A 154 -11.50 31.37 -5.82
C ASN A 154 -12.79 32.22 -5.71
N GLY A 155 -12.64 33.54 -5.53
CA GLY A 155 -13.76 34.47 -5.41
C GLY A 155 -14.43 34.48 -4.03
N GLY A 156 -13.82 33.87 -3.01
CA GLY A 156 -14.32 33.94 -1.63
C GLY A 156 -14.34 35.37 -1.08
N GLN A 157 -15.28 35.66 -0.18
CA GLN A 157 -15.42 36.96 0.46
C GLN A 157 -14.89 36.91 1.91
N CYS A 158 -14.00 37.82 2.28
CA CYS A 158 -13.58 37.93 3.68
C CYS A 158 -14.63 38.65 4.52
N LEU A 159 -14.97 38.08 5.67
CA LEU A 159 -15.93 38.61 6.63
C LEU A 159 -15.34 38.58 8.04
N VAL A 160 -15.66 39.57 8.86
CA VAL A 160 -15.27 39.61 10.27
C VAL A 160 -16.41 39.06 11.14
N LYS A 161 -16.12 38.06 11.96
CA LYS A 161 -17.05 37.46 12.93
C LYS A 161 -16.38 37.37 14.29
N ASN A 162 -16.92 38.04 15.32
CA ASN A 162 -16.34 38.10 16.68
C ASN A 162 -14.86 38.51 16.70
N ASN A 163 -14.50 39.57 15.96
CA ASN A 163 -13.10 40.04 15.78
C ASN A 163 -12.14 39.04 15.12
N LEU A 164 -12.64 37.92 14.57
CA LEU A 164 -11.88 36.98 13.75
C LEU A 164 -12.29 37.11 12.29
N ALA A 165 -11.32 37.27 11.38
CA ALA A 165 -11.58 37.24 9.95
C ALA A 165 -11.72 35.79 9.45
N THR A 166 -12.76 35.55 8.64
CA THR A 166 -13.09 34.24 8.05
C THR A 166 -13.49 34.42 6.59
N CYS A 167 -13.11 33.47 5.74
CA CYS A 167 -13.51 33.47 4.33
C CYS A 167 -14.85 32.76 4.15
N LEU A 168 -15.81 33.45 3.54
CA LEU A 168 -17.03 32.85 3.02
C LEU A 168 -16.76 32.34 1.60
N CYS A 169 -16.81 31.03 1.44
CA CYS A 169 -16.52 30.39 0.16
C CYS A 169 -17.73 30.37 -0.76
N VAL A 170 -17.48 30.55 -2.05
CA VAL A 170 -18.46 30.34 -3.13
C VAL A 170 -18.80 28.84 -3.20
N SER A 171 -20.01 28.51 -3.64
CA SER A 171 -20.44 27.12 -3.84
C SER A 171 -19.43 26.34 -4.69
N GLY A 172 -19.08 25.13 -4.25
CA GLY A 172 -18.02 24.30 -4.85
C GLY A 172 -16.64 24.48 -4.22
N PHE A 173 -16.41 25.46 -3.34
CA PHE A 173 -15.13 25.63 -2.65
C PHE A 173 -15.25 25.48 -1.13
N SER A 174 -14.16 25.04 -0.50
CA SER A 174 -14.00 24.88 0.95
C SER A 174 -12.56 25.20 1.38
N GLY A 175 -12.27 25.08 2.68
CA GLY A 175 -10.97 25.46 3.26
C GLY A 175 -11.02 26.79 3.99
N VAL A 176 -9.92 27.15 4.65
CA VAL A 176 -9.83 28.37 5.48
C VAL A 176 -9.76 29.63 4.61
N SER A 177 -9.16 29.50 3.43
CA SER A 177 -9.00 30.54 2.42
C SER A 177 -9.75 30.20 1.13
N CYS A 178 -10.72 29.27 1.16
CA CYS A 178 -11.47 28.81 -0.02
C CYS A 178 -10.58 28.20 -1.11
N GLU A 179 -9.48 27.57 -0.71
CA GLU A 179 -8.45 27.00 -1.56
C GLU A 179 -8.78 25.61 -2.10
N ILE A 180 -9.74 24.93 -1.49
CA ILE A 180 -10.06 23.52 -1.79
C ILE A 180 -11.29 23.47 -2.71
N ASN A 181 -11.12 22.95 -3.92
CA ASN A 181 -12.27 22.55 -4.75
C ASN A 181 -12.95 21.32 -4.13
N VAL A 182 -14.26 21.41 -3.87
CA VAL A 182 -15.03 20.33 -3.28
C VAL A 182 -15.23 19.24 -4.34
N PRO A 183 -14.88 17.97 -4.06
CA PRO A 183 -15.05 16.91 -5.04
C PRO A 183 -16.53 16.71 -5.41
N ASP A 184 -16.85 16.91 -6.69
CA ASP A 184 -18.18 16.69 -7.26
C ASP A 184 -18.34 15.24 -7.78
N CYS A 185 -17.22 14.53 -7.95
CA CYS A 185 -17.19 13.13 -8.35
C CYS A 185 -17.43 12.16 -7.17
N PHE A 186 -18.63 11.60 -7.10
CA PHE A 186 -18.99 10.50 -6.22
C PHE A 186 -19.15 9.17 -6.99
N ILE A 187 -19.21 8.05 -6.28
CA ILE A 187 -19.18 6.67 -6.82
C ILE A 187 -20.24 6.39 -7.90
N SER A 188 -21.31 7.18 -7.98
CA SER A 188 -22.39 7.05 -8.97
C SER A 188 -22.63 8.31 -9.81
N ALA A 189 -21.66 9.24 -9.86
CA ALA A 189 -21.75 10.45 -10.67
C ALA A 189 -21.84 10.10 -12.17
N CYS A 190 -21.03 9.14 -12.62
CA CYS A 190 -21.05 8.58 -13.98
C CYS A 190 -21.46 7.10 -13.96
N GLN A 191 -22.39 6.72 -14.82
CA GLN A 191 -22.88 5.36 -14.98
C GLN A 191 -22.08 4.60 -16.05
N ASN A 192 -22.35 3.29 -16.18
CA ASN A 192 -21.83 2.43 -17.25
C ASN A 192 -20.31 2.56 -17.48
N ASN A 193 -19.55 2.54 -16.38
CA ASN A 193 -18.09 2.61 -16.40
C ASN A 193 -17.52 3.92 -16.98
N GLY A 194 -18.31 5.00 -16.97
CA GLY A 194 -17.87 6.34 -17.34
C GLY A 194 -16.84 6.91 -16.35
N THR A 195 -15.89 7.69 -16.87
CA THR A 195 -14.88 8.38 -16.05
C THR A 195 -15.41 9.74 -15.62
N CYS A 196 -15.46 9.99 -14.31
CA CYS A 196 -15.86 11.28 -13.77
C CYS A 196 -14.70 12.26 -13.77
N ILE A 197 -14.95 13.46 -14.32
CA ILE A 197 -14.04 14.59 -14.29
C ILE A 197 -14.65 15.64 -13.38
N ASP A 198 -13.91 15.95 -12.31
CA ASP A 198 -14.25 16.97 -11.32
C ASP A 198 -14.26 18.36 -11.96
N GLY A 199 -15.28 19.16 -11.63
CA GLY A 199 -15.42 20.54 -12.06
C GLY A 199 -15.59 21.46 -10.85
N ILE A 200 -16.10 22.67 -11.05
CA ILE A 200 -16.42 23.59 -9.95
C ILE A 200 -17.92 23.50 -9.73
N ASN A 201 -18.34 22.96 -8.58
CA ASN A 201 -19.76 22.77 -8.22
C ASN A 201 -20.54 22.00 -9.32
N SER A 202 -19.83 21.15 -10.05
CA SER A 202 -20.30 20.42 -11.22
C SER A 202 -19.29 19.33 -11.58
N PHE A 203 -19.73 18.31 -12.30
CA PHE A 203 -18.85 17.28 -12.84
C PHE A 203 -19.21 17.00 -14.30
N THR A 204 -18.25 16.44 -15.04
CA THR A 204 -18.46 15.98 -16.42
C THR A 204 -18.10 14.50 -16.53
N CYS A 205 -18.92 13.73 -17.25
CA CYS A 205 -18.64 12.32 -17.49
C CYS A 205 -18.07 12.09 -18.89
N VAL A 206 -16.96 11.36 -18.95
CA VAL A 206 -16.45 10.79 -20.21
C VAL A 206 -16.96 9.36 -20.30
N CYS A 207 -17.83 9.11 -21.28
CA CYS A 207 -18.49 7.83 -21.41
C CYS A 207 -17.59 6.75 -21.99
N TRP A 208 -17.76 5.53 -21.47
CA TRP A 208 -17.18 4.35 -22.08
C TRP A 208 -17.80 4.14 -23.47
N PRO A 209 -17.07 3.60 -24.46
CA PRO A 209 -17.61 3.37 -25.80
C PRO A 209 -18.93 2.59 -25.76
N GLY A 210 -19.88 2.95 -26.63
CA GLY A 210 -21.25 2.41 -26.63
C GLY A 210 -22.23 3.13 -25.70
N PHE A 211 -21.80 4.10 -24.88
CA PHE A 211 -22.70 4.89 -24.02
C PHE A 211 -22.67 6.38 -24.33
N THR A 212 -23.79 7.06 -24.06
CA THR A 212 -23.97 8.50 -24.21
C THR A 212 -24.85 9.07 -23.09
N GLY A 213 -25.07 10.39 -23.10
CA GLY A 213 -25.76 11.12 -22.05
C GLY A 213 -24.83 11.83 -21.08
N SER A 214 -25.37 12.73 -20.27
CA SER A 214 -24.59 13.58 -19.34
C SER A 214 -23.91 12.79 -18.22
N LYS A 215 -24.46 11.62 -17.89
CA LYS A 215 -23.95 10.66 -16.90
C LYS A 215 -23.68 9.30 -17.52
N CYS A 216 -23.59 9.21 -18.85
CA CYS A 216 -23.38 7.94 -19.57
C CYS A 216 -24.49 6.91 -19.33
N GLU A 217 -25.71 7.39 -19.10
CA GLU A 217 -26.88 6.60 -18.73
C GLU A 217 -27.58 5.92 -19.92
N VAL A 218 -27.22 6.29 -21.15
CA VAL A 218 -27.90 5.82 -22.37
C VAL A 218 -26.97 4.87 -23.14
N ASN A 219 -27.40 3.62 -23.41
CA ASN A 219 -26.73 2.77 -24.40
C ASN A 219 -27.02 3.30 -25.80
N ILE A 220 -25.99 3.41 -26.63
CA ILE A 220 -26.11 3.82 -28.03
C ILE A 220 -26.71 2.64 -28.79
N ASP A 221 -27.83 2.86 -29.47
CA ASP A 221 -28.43 1.83 -30.32
C ASP A 221 -27.70 1.78 -31.67
N GLU A 222 -26.79 0.81 -31.81
CA GLU A 222 -26.02 0.64 -33.03
C GLU A 222 -26.88 0.17 -34.22
N CYS A 223 -28.07 -0.40 -33.98
CA CYS A 223 -28.98 -0.87 -35.02
C CYS A 223 -29.66 0.25 -35.82
N LEU A 224 -29.76 1.46 -35.26
CA LEU A 224 -30.36 2.62 -35.96
C LEU A 224 -29.59 3.03 -37.21
N SER A 225 -28.31 2.66 -37.31
CA SER A 225 -27.46 2.97 -38.45
C SER A 225 -27.68 2.06 -39.68
N SER A 226 -28.67 1.16 -39.65
CA SER A 226 -29.09 0.31 -40.79
C SER A 226 -27.99 -0.63 -41.31
N LEU A 227 -27.24 -1.27 -40.41
CA LEU A 227 -26.07 -2.09 -40.76
C LEU A 227 -26.41 -3.51 -41.22
N CYS A 228 -27.54 -4.07 -40.80
CA CYS A 228 -27.94 -5.44 -41.15
C CYS A 228 -28.75 -5.45 -42.46
N SER A 229 -28.37 -6.32 -43.40
CA SER A 229 -28.92 -6.37 -44.77
C SER A 229 -29.95 -7.50 -44.98
N ASN A 230 -30.62 -7.50 -46.13
CA ASN A 230 -31.44 -8.61 -46.64
C ASN A 230 -32.58 -9.07 -45.71
N GLY A 231 -33.24 -8.13 -45.01
CA GLY A 231 -34.39 -8.44 -44.15
C GLY A 231 -34.01 -9.14 -42.83
N SER A 232 -32.75 -9.04 -42.42
CA SER A 232 -32.27 -9.53 -41.13
C SER A 232 -32.76 -8.66 -39.96
N SER A 233 -32.86 -9.27 -38.78
CA SER A 233 -33.16 -8.55 -37.53
C SER A 233 -31.86 -8.15 -36.85
N CYS A 234 -31.82 -6.94 -36.27
CA CYS A 234 -30.64 -6.45 -35.53
C CYS A 234 -30.89 -6.51 -34.02
N LEU A 235 -29.88 -6.93 -33.27
CA LEU A 235 -29.83 -6.87 -31.82
C LEU A 235 -28.73 -5.91 -31.40
N ASP A 236 -29.14 -4.86 -30.68
CA ASP A 236 -28.27 -3.90 -30.02
C ASP A 236 -27.48 -4.59 -28.88
N LEU A 237 -26.19 -4.31 -28.80
CA LEU A 237 -25.31 -4.74 -27.71
C LEU A 237 -24.56 -3.51 -27.19
N VAL A 238 -23.60 -3.69 -26.28
CA VAL A 238 -22.78 -2.55 -25.82
C VAL A 238 -21.63 -2.35 -26.80
N ASN A 239 -21.58 -1.20 -27.47
CA ASN A 239 -20.53 -0.82 -28.43
C ASN A 239 -20.40 -1.83 -29.57
N SER A 240 -21.50 -2.50 -29.94
CA SER A 240 -21.53 -3.62 -30.87
C SER A 240 -22.97 -3.98 -31.21
N TYR A 241 -23.17 -4.78 -32.26
CA TYR A 241 -24.48 -5.28 -32.62
C TYR A 241 -24.36 -6.68 -33.21
N LYS A 242 -25.50 -7.37 -33.31
CA LYS A 242 -25.58 -8.69 -33.94
C LYS A 242 -26.73 -8.75 -34.92
N CYS A 243 -26.42 -9.13 -36.16
CA CYS A 243 -27.45 -9.42 -37.17
C CYS A 243 -27.89 -10.89 -37.09
N TYR A 244 -29.19 -11.11 -37.12
CA TYR A 244 -29.79 -12.43 -37.28
C TYR A 244 -30.16 -12.65 -38.74
N CYS A 245 -29.32 -13.42 -39.44
CA CYS A 245 -29.47 -13.66 -40.87
C CYS A 245 -30.58 -14.67 -41.19
N PRO A 246 -31.38 -14.44 -42.25
CA PRO A 246 -32.24 -15.47 -42.84
C PRO A 246 -31.42 -16.68 -43.32
N SER A 247 -32.05 -17.85 -43.47
CA SER A 247 -31.38 -19.14 -43.79
C SER A 247 -30.48 -19.11 -45.02
N ASP A 248 -30.76 -18.21 -45.96
CA ASP A 248 -30.09 -18.15 -47.26
C ASP A 248 -28.92 -17.16 -47.26
N TYR A 249 -28.65 -16.48 -46.13
CA TYR A 249 -27.65 -15.43 -46.00
C TYR A 249 -26.70 -15.67 -44.81
N THR A 250 -25.46 -15.21 -44.96
CA THR A 250 -24.37 -15.28 -43.98
C THR A 250 -23.50 -14.01 -44.08
N GLY A 251 -22.52 -13.88 -43.19
CA GLY A 251 -21.70 -12.67 -43.04
C GLY A 251 -22.11 -11.82 -41.83
N ILE A 252 -21.26 -10.86 -41.44
CA ILE A 252 -21.46 -10.03 -40.22
C ILE A 252 -22.69 -9.13 -40.38
N HIS A 253 -23.00 -8.73 -41.62
CA HIS A 253 -24.13 -7.88 -41.98
C HIS A 253 -25.20 -8.65 -42.78
N CYS A 254 -25.12 -9.99 -42.82
CA CYS A 254 -25.98 -10.85 -43.65
C CYS A 254 -25.92 -10.50 -45.15
N GLU A 255 -24.75 -10.08 -45.61
CA GLU A 255 -24.50 -9.57 -46.96
C GLU A 255 -24.24 -10.67 -48.00
N THR A 256 -23.86 -11.87 -47.56
CA THR A 256 -23.43 -12.96 -48.44
C THR A 256 -24.51 -14.03 -48.57
N ARG A 257 -24.84 -14.46 -49.79
CA ARG A 257 -25.79 -15.57 -50.02
C ARG A 257 -25.09 -16.93 -49.91
N VAL A 258 -25.70 -17.88 -49.22
CA VAL A 258 -25.17 -19.25 -49.08
C VAL A 258 -25.38 -20.03 -50.39
N GLN A 259 -24.30 -20.53 -51.02
CA GLN A 259 -24.36 -21.43 -52.19
C GLN A 259 -24.31 -22.90 -51.73
N GLN A 260 -25.16 -23.77 -52.29
CA GLN A 260 -25.21 -25.22 -51.98
C GLN A 260 -23.93 -25.95 -52.44
N LEU A 261 -23.37 -26.81 -51.58
CA LEU A 261 -22.01 -27.38 -51.71
C LEU A 261 -21.93 -28.83 -52.30
N CYS A 262 -22.97 -29.66 -52.24
CA CYS A 262 -22.98 -30.98 -52.92
C CYS A 262 -23.56 -30.85 -54.35
N ASN A 263 -22.85 -31.38 -55.36
CA ASN A 263 -23.36 -31.62 -56.72
C ASN A 263 -23.11 -33.09 -57.14
N GLU A 264 -23.79 -33.56 -58.20
CA GLU A 264 -23.85 -34.97 -58.61
C GLU A 264 -22.50 -35.61 -59.04
N ASN A 265 -21.35 -34.92 -58.94
CA ASN A 265 -20.06 -35.42 -59.44
C ASN A 265 -18.87 -35.30 -58.46
N ILE A 266 -19.10 -35.12 -57.15
CA ILE A 266 -17.99 -35.00 -56.17
C ILE A 266 -17.48 -36.37 -55.66
N CYS A 267 -18.39 -37.33 -55.41
CA CYS A 267 -18.05 -38.67 -54.93
C CYS A 267 -18.29 -39.71 -56.04
N VAL A 268 -17.23 -40.25 -56.65
CA VAL A 268 -17.35 -41.10 -57.86
C VAL A 268 -17.93 -42.47 -57.53
N HIS A 269 -17.41 -43.13 -56.49
CA HIS A 269 -17.90 -44.40 -55.98
C HIS A 269 -18.23 -44.30 -54.48
N GLY A 270 -19.03 -43.30 -54.11
CA GLY A 270 -19.42 -43.04 -52.73
C GLY A 270 -20.58 -42.04 -52.59
N THR A 271 -21.00 -41.75 -51.36
CA THR A 271 -22.11 -40.83 -51.05
C THR A 271 -21.59 -39.50 -50.48
N CYS A 272 -22.13 -38.36 -50.94
CA CYS A 272 -21.78 -37.00 -50.45
C CYS A 272 -22.54 -36.71 -49.15
N GLU A 273 -21.83 -36.46 -48.05
CA GLU A 273 -22.41 -35.99 -46.80
C GLU A 273 -21.89 -34.59 -46.45
N GLU A 274 -22.80 -33.68 -46.09
CA GLU A 274 -22.47 -32.33 -45.64
C GLU A 274 -22.63 -32.22 -44.12
N ARG A 275 -21.55 -31.86 -43.42
CA ARG A 275 -21.58 -31.59 -41.98
C ARG A 275 -20.74 -30.35 -41.66
N ASN A 276 -21.38 -29.32 -41.12
CA ASN A 276 -20.74 -28.04 -40.76
C ASN A 276 -19.95 -27.39 -41.91
N SER A 277 -20.53 -27.35 -43.11
CA SER A 277 -19.88 -26.77 -44.31
C SER A 277 -18.59 -27.47 -44.76
N ILE A 278 -18.38 -28.72 -44.31
CA ILE A 278 -17.34 -29.62 -44.81
C ILE A 278 -18.03 -30.72 -45.61
N VAL A 279 -17.60 -30.89 -46.86
CA VAL A 279 -18.07 -31.95 -47.77
C VAL A 279 -17.18 -33.17 -47.61
N SER A 280 -17.77 -34.34 -47.32
CA SER A 280 -17.05 -35.60 -47.18
C SER A 280 -17.70 -36.70 -48.01
N CYS A 281 -16.88 -37.56 -48.62
CA CYS A 281 -17.33 -38.73 -49.36
C CYS A 281 -17.19 -40.00 -48.52
N VAL A 282 -18.29 -40.73 -48.34
CA VAL A 282 -18.26 -42.08 -47.76
C VAL A 282 -18.12 -43.08 -48.90
N CYS A 283 -16.97 -43.75 -48.98
CA CYS A 283 -16.62 -44.64 -50.11
C CYS A 283 -17.20 -46.05 -49.97
N ASN A 284 -17.60 -46.63 -51.10
CA ASN A 284 -18.02 -48.04 -51.20
C ASN A 284 -16.84 -49.01 -50.95
N GLN A 285 -17.11 -50.25 -50.55
CA GLN A 285 -16.06 -51.23 -50.21
C GLN A 285 -15.07 -51.47 -51.37
N GLY A 286 -13.77 -51.53 -51.04
CA GLY A 286 -12.68 -51.68 -52.01
C GLY A 286 -12.17 -50.38 -52.63
N PHE A 287 -12.84 -49.24 -52.34
CA PHE A 287 -12.45 -47.91 -52.82
C PHE A 287 -12.05 -46.97 -51.67
N ALA A 288 -11.09 -46.10 -51.93
CA ALA A 288 -10.52 -45.14 -50.99
C ALA A 288 -10.21 -43.80 -51.69
N GLY A 289 -9.80 -42.81 -50.89
CA GLY A 289 -9.49 -41.45 -51.34
C GLY A 289 -10.64 -40.46 -51.11
N SER A 290 -10.33 -39.15 -51.14
CA SER A 290 -11.28 -38.08 -50.81
C SER A 290 -12.48 -37.97 -51.76
N THR A 291 -12.38 -38.53 -52.96
CA THR A 291 -13.45 -38.61 -53.97
C THR A 291 -13.83 -40.06 -54.33
N CYS A 292 -13.35 -41.04 -53.57
CA CYS A 292 -13.61 -42.47 -53.75
C CYS A 292 -13.21 -43.03 -55.13
N ASN A 293 -12.07 -42.59 -55.66
CA ASN A 293 -11.56 -42.95 -56.99
C ASN A 293 -10.32 -43.86 -56.97
N ILE A 294 -9.93 -44.41 -55.81
CA ILE A 294 -8.72 -45.24 -55.67
C ILE A 294 -9.11 -46.65 -55.23
N THR A 295 -8.56 -47.70 -55.85
CA THR A 295 -8.66 -49.10 -55.37
C THR A 295 -7.50 -49.46 -54.43
N TYR A 296 -7.76 -50.10 -53.29
CA TYR A 296 -6.73 -50.38 -52.25
C TYR A 296 -6.41 -51.88 -52.09
N ASP A 297 -5.12 -52.25 -52.03
CA ASP A 297 -4.61 -53.63 -51.80
C ASP A 297 -4.46 -53.93 -50.29
N LEU A 298 -5.13 -54.99 -49.82
CA LEU A 298 -5.26 -55.36 -48.40
C LEU A 298 -3.96 -55.86 -47.75
N CYS A 299 -2.96 -56.32 -48.51
CA CYS A 299 -1.65 -56.71 -47.95
C CYS A 299 -0.68 -55.53 -47.76
N SER A 300 -0.98 -54.33 -48.29
CA SER A 300 -0.09 -53.16 -48.18
C SER A 300 0.07 -52.66 -46.73
N SER A 301 -0.89 -52.97 -45.84
CA SER A 301 -0.83 -52.62 -44.41
C SER A 301 0.00 -53.62 -43.58
N HIS A 302 0.64 -54.62 -44.20
CA HIS A 302 1.42 -55.66 -43.51
C HIS A 302 0.68 -56.32 -42.33
N PRO A 303 -0.51 -56.91 -42.56
CA PRO A 303 -1.36 -57.40 -41.48
C PRO A 303 -0.82 -58.64 -40.76
N CYS A 304 0.05 -59.44 -41.39
CA CYS A 304 0.66 -60.63 -40.77
C CYS A 304 1.82 -60.22 -39.86
N VAL A 305 1.75 -60.55 -38.56
CA VAL A 305 2.79 -60.22 -37.58
C VAL A 305 3.86 -61.32 -37.49
N HIS A 306 4.94 -61.08 -36.75
CA HIS A 306 6.08 -62.00 -36.59
C HIS A 306 6.68 -62.52 -37.92
N ALA A 307 6.71 -61.65 -38.93
CA ALA A 307 7.23 -61.94 -40.27
C ALA A 307 6.49 -63.09 -41.01
N GLY A 308 5.19 -63.28 -40.72
CA GLY A 308 4.32 -64.10 -41.56
C GLY A 308 4.17 -63.54 -42.98
N THR A 309 4.01 -64.41 -43.97
CA THR A 309 3.87 -63.99 -45.38
C THR A 309 2.39 -63.74 -45.71
N CYS A 310 2.05 -62.54 -46.23
CA CYS A 310 0.69 -62.14 -46.61
C CYS A 310 0.41 -62.44 -48.09
N VAL A 311 -0.75 -63.00 -48.41
CA VAL A 311 -1.22 -63.20 -49.79
C VAL A 311 -2.63 -62.62 -49.95
N SER A 312 -2.79 -61.64 -50.85
CA SER A 312 -4.10 -61.06 -51.22
C SER A 312 -4.82 -61.98 -52.21
N THR A 313 -6.06 -62.38 -51.89
CA THR A 313 -6.98 -63.09 -52.79
C THR A 313 -8.28 -62.29 -52.94
N SER A 314 -9.10 -62.53 -53.97
CA SER A 314 -10.24 -61.67 -54.37
C SER A 314 -11.19 -61.29 -53.23
N GLY A 315 -10.91 -60.15 -52.57
CA GLY A 315 -11.68 -59.58 -51.46
C GLY A 315 -11.24 -59.95 -50.04
N GLN A 316 -10.17 -60.74 -49.85
CA GLN A 316 -9.66 -61.19 -48.53
C GLN A 316 -8.12 -61.35 -48.55
N PHE A 317 -7.47 -61.48 -47.38
CA PHE A 317 -6.03 -61.80 -47.28
C PHE A 317 -5.80 -63.01 -46.36
N GLU A 318 -4.74 -63.77 -46.62
CA GLU A 318 -4.34 -64.95 -45.83
C GLU A 318 -2.87 -64.82 -45.38
N CYS A 319 -2.57 -65.22 -44.14
CA CYS A 319 -1.23 -65.17 -43.54
C CYS A 319 -0.63 -66.56 -43.36
N HIS A 320 0.59 -66.77 -43.86
CA HIS A 320 1.36 -67.99 -43.65
C HIS A 320 2.41 -67.78 -42.55
N CYS A 321 2.29 -68.49 -41.43
CA CYS A 321 3.05 -68.24 -40.21
C CYS A 321 4.40 -68.99 -40.14
N LEU A 322 5.38 -68.37 -39.47
CA LEU A 322 6.67 -69.00 -39.14
C LEU A 322 6.54 -70.00 -37.97
N PRO A 323 7.43 -71.01 -37.85
CA PRO A 323 7.38 -72.00 -36.78
C PRO A 323 7.37 -71.37 -35.38
N GLY A 324 6.48 -71.84 -34.50
CA GLY A 324 6.28 -71.31 -33.15
C GLY A 324 5.13 -70.29 -33.03
N PHE A 325 4.53 -69.88 -34.15
CA PHE A 325 3.40 -68.95 -34.21
C PHE A 325 2.20 -69.54 -34.96
N THR A 326 1.00 -69.15 -34.57
CA THR A 326 -0.28 -69.60 -35.15
C THR A 326 -1.32 -68.47 -35.12
N GLY A 327 -2.55 -68.72 -35.58
CA GLY A 327 -3.61 -67.71 -35.71
C GLY A 327 -3.68 -67.10 -37.12
N ASN A 328 -4.79 -66.40 -37.41
CA ASN A 328 -5.06 -65.80 -38.73
C ASN A 328 -4.14 -64.61 -39.06
N LEU A 329 -3.49 -64.01 -38.06
CA LEU A 329 -2.49 -62.96 -38.23
C LEU A 329 -1.08 -63.39 -37.78
N CYS A 330 -0.87 -64.66 -37.41
CA CYS A 330 0.38 -65.18 -36.83
C CYS A 330 0.76 -64.53 -35.48
N ASP A 331 -0.25 -64.09 -34.73
CA ASP A 331 -0.15 -63.36 -33.47
C ASP A 331 -0.14 -64.27 -32.23
N LEU A 332 -0.52 -65.54 -32.37
CA LEU A 332 -0.55 -66.48 -31.25
C LEU A 332 0.77 -67.24 -31.15
N VAL A 333 1.40 -67.19 -29.98
CA VAL A 333 2.62 -67.95 -29.68
C VAL A 333 2.23 -69.35 -29.19
N LEU A 334 2.83 -70.41 -29.74
CA LEU A 334 2.73 -71.75 -29.18
C LEU A 334 3.49 -71.79 -27.85
N ASP A 335 2.80 -72.01 -26.72
CA ASP A 335 3.40 -72.13 -25.38
C ASP A 335 3.69 -73.61 -25.02
N PRO A 336 4.95 -74.08 -25.17
CA PRO A 336 5.32 -75.45 -24.83
C PRO A 336 5.42 -75.71 -23.32
N CYS A 337 5.35 -74.68 -22.46
CA CYS A 337 5.43 -74.84 -21.01
C CYS A 337 4.07 -75.06 -20.31
N GLY A 338 2.96 -74.79 -21.00
CA GLY A 338 1.60 -74.88 -20.45
C GLY A 338 1.19 -76.29 -19.98
N ASN A 339 1.87 -77.34 -20.44
CA ASN A 339 1.69 -78.73 -19.97
C ASN A 339 3.05 -79.43 -19.75
N SER A 340 4.01 -78.68 -19.18
CA SER A 340 5.36 -79.20 -18.94
C SER A 340 5.43 -80.21 -17.78
N ASN A 341 6.32 -81.19 -17.90
CA ASN A 341 6.59 -82.19 -16.85
C ASN A 341 7.64 -81.72 -15.82
N CYS A 342 7.99 -80.43 -15.84
CA CYS A 342 8.91 -79.84 -14.88
C CYS A 342 8.37 -80.01 -13.45
N SER A 343 9.25 -80.34 -12.51
CA SER A 343 8.88 -80.39 -11.09
C SER A 343 8.36 -79.01 -10.64
N ARG A 344 7.33 -78.98 -9.77
CA ARG A 344 6.62 -77.74 -9.39
C ARG A 344 7.50 -76.65 -8.77
N ILE A 345 8.67 -77.03 -8.26
CA ILE A 345 9.66 -76.14 -7.65
C ILE A 345 10.62 -75.53 -8.68
N SER A 346 10.53 -75.93 -9.96
CA SER A 346 11.38 -75.45 -11.05
C SER A 346 10.66 -74.48 -11.98
N THR A 347 11.44 -73.68 -12.71
CA THR A 347 10.89 -72.74 -13.70
C THR A 347 11.00 -73.33 -15.10
N CYS A 348 9.88 -73.52 -15.81
CA CYS A 348 9.89 -73.94 -17.21
C CYS A 348 10.27 -72.78 -18.12
N ILE A 349 11.17 -73.04 -19.08
CA ILE A 349 11.64 -72.08 -20.07
C ILE A 349 11.42 -72.69 -21.46
N PRO A 350 10.66 -72.03 -22.36
CA PRO A 350 10.50 -72.49 -23.74
C PRO A 350 11.85 -72.59 -24.48
N ALA A 351 12.07 -73.70 -25.18
CA ALA A 351 13.31 -73.99 -25.90
C ALA A 351 12.97 -74.61 -27.26
N LEU A 352 12.81 -73.74 -28.27
CA LEU A 352 12.30 -74.06 -29.62
C LEU A 352 13.14 -75.06 -30.43
N ASN A 353 14.35 -75.40 -29.98
CA ASN A 353 15.29 -76.27 -30.70
C ASN A 353 15.55 -77.62 -30.02
N ASN A 354 14.84 -77.93 -28.91
CA ASN A 354 14.95 -79.20 -28.19
C ASN A 354 13.77 -80.13 -28.57
N GLN A 355 13.93 -81.45 -28.52
CA GLN A 355 12.92 -82.41 -28.98
C GLN A 355 11.55 -82.29 -28.27
N THR A 356 11.50 -81.69 -27.08
CA THR A 356 10.30 -81.47 -26.27
C THR A 356 9.80 -80.01 -26.26
N GLY A 357 10.51 -79.08 -26.91
CA GLY A 357 10.11 -77.67 -27.02
C GLY A 357 10.27 -76.81 -25.75
N TYR A 358 10.68 -77.38 -24.61
CA TYR A 358 10.92 -76.66 -23.35
C TYR A 358 12.09 -77.24 -22.53
N LEU A 359 12.59 -76.48 -21.55
CA LEU A 359 13.65 -76.83 -20.61
C LEU A 359 13.24 -76.43 -19.18
N CYS A 360 13.54 -77.27 -18.17
CA CYS A 360 13.28 -76.96 -16.77
C CYS A 360 14.53 -76.37 -16.11
N LYS A 361 14.43 -75.16 -15.55
CA LYS A 361 15.49 -74.53 -14.75
C LYS A 361 15.29 -74.87 -13.28
N CYS A 362 16.21 -75.64 -12.72
CA CYS A 362 16.12 -76.12 -11.35
C CYS A 362 16.52 -75.03 -10.33
N PRO A 363 15.83 -74.95 -9.19
CA PRO A 363 16.23 -74.09 -8.08
C PRO A 363 17.50 -74.63 -7.39
N ALA A 364 18.15 -73.80 -6.59
CA ALA A 364 19.36 -74.17 -5.86
C ALA A 364 19.12 -75.41 -4.98
N GLY A 365 20.04 -76.37 -5.04
CA GLY A 365 19.91 -77.65 -4.36
C GLY A 365 19.11 -78.71 -5.12
N TRP A 366 18.74 -78.51 -6.39
CA TRP A 366 18.03 -79.51 -7.20
C TRP A 366 18.65 -79.71 -8.60
N SER A 367 18.61 -80.94 -9.11
CA SER A 367 19.17 -81.38 -10.40
C SER A 367 18.26 -82.42 -11.08
N GLY A 368 18.62 -82.86 -12.29
CA GLY A 368 17.80 -83.74 -13.14
C GLY A 368 17.16 -82.98 -14.32
N TYR A 369 16.71 -83.72 -15.33
CA TYR A 369 16.18 -83.11 -16.56
C TYR A 369 14.85 -82.37 -16.33
N PHE A 370 14.07 -82.82 -15.34
CA PHE A 370 12.84 -82.18 -14.89
C PHE A 370 12.96 -81.63 -13.45
N CYS A 371 14.18 -81.50 -12.93
CA CYS A 371 14.47 -81.02 -11.57
C CYS A 371 13.90 -81.89 -10.45
N GLU A 372 14.03 -83.21 -10.61
CA GLU A 372 13.45 -84.23 -9.75
C GLU A 372 14.40 -84.76 -8.64
N GLN A 373 15.66 -84.31 -8.58
CA GLN A 373 16.67 -84.82 -7.64
C GLN A 373 17.26 -83.72 -6.74
N GLU A 374 17.42 -83.94 -5.44
CA GLU A 374 18.00 -82.96 -4.48
C GLU A 374 19.52 -83.15 -4.32
N ILE A 375 20.28 -82.04 -4.29
CA ILE A 375 21.74 -81.99 -4.22
C ILE A 375 22.17 -81.78 -2.77
N THR A 376 22.93 -82.71 -2.21
CA THR A 376 23.51 -82.61 -0.87
C THR A 376 25.01 -82.27 -0.95
N ALA A 377 25.32 -80.97 -0.77
CA ALA A 377 26.63 -80.32 -0.55
C ALA A 377 27.52 -79.91 -1.75
N ASP A 378 28.28 -78.82 -1.49
CA ASP A 378 29.20 -77.98 -2.28
C ASP A 378 28.58 -76.88 -3.18
N PHE A 379 29.06 -75.63 -3.03
CA PHE A 379 28.54 -74.42 -3.68
C PHE A 379 29.43 -73.94 -4.83
N ASP A 380 28.82 -73.36 -5.87
CA ASP A 380 29.50 -72.78 -7.03
C ASP A 380 29.65 -71.25 -6.92
N LEU A 381 30.80 -70.71 -7.34
CA LEU A 381 31.03 -69.28 -7.51
C LEU A 381 31.11 -68.93 -9.00
N VAL A 382 30.27 -68.00 -9.45
CA VAL A 382 30.18 -67.59 -10.87
C VAL A 382 30.53 -66.12 -11.01
N PHE A 383 31.66 -65.81 -11.66
CA PHE A 383 32.07 -64.44 -11.93
C PHE A 383 31.46 -63.95 -13.25
N ASN A 384 30.70 -62.85 -13.20
CA ASN A 384 30.11 -62.22 -14.38
C ASN A 384 30.87 -60.92 -14.70
N LEU A 385 31.43 -60.81 -15.92
CA LEU A 385 32.37 -59.74 -16.29
C LEU A 385 31.70 -58.40 -16.64
N ASP A 386 30.37 -58.38 -16.79
CA ASP A 386 29.61 -57.18 -17.16
C ASP A 386 28.94 -56.47 -15.96
N SER A 387 29.27 -56.86 -14.73
CA SER A 387 28.75 -56.23 -13.50
C SER A 387 29.86 -55.52 -12.73
N PRO A 388 29.74 -54.20 -12.45
CA PRO A 388 30.77 -53.40 -11.76
C PRO A 388 30.84 -53.67 -10.25
N ASP A 389 29.87 -54.39 -9.69
CA ASP A 389 29.87 -54.79 -8.29
C ASP A 389 30.58 -56.13 -8.13
N GLY A 390 31.76 -56.12 -7.47
CA GLY A 390 32.48 -57.33 -7.13
C GLY A 390 31.63 -58.25 -6.25
N GLN A 391 31.48 -59.52 -6.65
CA GLN A 391 30.78 -60.50 -5.82
C GLN A 391 31.68 -60.96 -4.67
N TYR A 392 31.14 -60.91 -3.46
CA TYR A 392 31.82 -61.36 -2.24
C TYR A 392 31.03 -62.51 -1.59
N VAL A 393 31.74 -63.40 -0.93
CA VAL A 393 31.15 -64.46 -0.10
C VAL A 393 31.43 -64.08 1.34
N VAL A 394 30.36 -63.90 2.13
CA VAL A 394 30.48 -63.67 3.57
C VAL A 394 30.58 -65.03 4.25
N LEU A 395 31.69 -65.29 4.93
CA LEU A 395 31.78 -66.47 5.79
C LEU A 395 30.88 -66.27 7.01
N PRO A 396 30.12 -67.30 7.44
CA PRO A 396 29.29 -67.19 8.63
C PRO A 396 30.16 -66.81 9.85
N PRO A 397 29.68 -65.92 10.74
CA PRO A 397 30.45 -65.43 11.88
C PRO A 397 30.88 -66.53 12.87
N GLU A 398 30.27 -67.71 12.78
CA GLU A 398 30.57 -68.91 13.54
C GLU A 398 31.95 -69.52 13.21
N PHE A 399 32.42 -69.32 11.98
CA PHE A 399 33.71 -69.86 11.51
C PHE A 399 34.89 -68.95 11.82
N VAL A 400 34.65 -67.65 12.00
CA VAL A 400 35.68 -66.61 12.14
C VAL A 400 36.58 -66.73 13.40
N PRO A 401 36.10 -67.14 14.59
CA PRO A 401 36.91 -67.07 15.82
C PRO A 401 38.08 -68.06 15.89
N SER A 402 38.07 -69.14 15.09
CA SER A 402 39.07 -70.23 15.15
C SER A 402 39.90 -70.40 13.88
N LEU A 403 39.82 -69.44 12.96
CA LEU A 403 40.34 -69.57 11.61
C LEU A 403 41.80 -69.08 11.55
N LEU A 404 42.75 -70.00 11.77
CA LEU A 404 44.20 -69.70 11.76
C LEU A 404 44.78 -69.64 10.33
N ASN A 405 44.20 -70.42 9.42
CA ASN A 405 44.47 -70.42 8.00
C ASN A 405 43.19 -70.86 7.25
N PHE A 406 43.02 -70.40 6.02
CA PHE A 406 41.98 -70.92 5.14
C PHE A 406 42.55 -71.19 3.76
N SER A 407 42.09 -72.28 3.18
CA SER A 407 42.44 -72.68 1.83
C SER A 407 41.19 -72.61 0.97
N VAL A 408 41.24 -71.80 -0.08
CA VAL A 408 40.19 -71.78 -1.10
C VAL A 408 40.70 -72.60 -2.27
N CYS A 409 39.96 -73.65 -2.62
CA CYS A 409 40.15 -74.38 -3.85
C CYS A 409 39.06 -73.91 -4.81
N ALA A 410 39.46 -73.30 -5.92
CA ALA A 410 38.53 -72.86 -6.95
C ALA A 410 38.84 -73.58 -8.27
N TRP A 411 37.78 -73.93 -9.00
CA TRP A 411 37.88 -74.41 -10.38
C TRP A 411 37.60 -73.24 -11.31
N LEU A 412 38.61 -72.79 -12.05
CA LEU A 412 38.43 -71.74 -13.05
C LEU A 412 38.18 -72.36 -14.42
N ARG A 413 37.05 -72.00 -15.06
CA ARG A 413 36.69 -72.45 -16.40
C ARG A 413 36.51 -71.25 -17.34
N PRO A 414 37.40 -71.04 -18.32
CA PRO A 414 37.22 -70.01 -19.33
C PRO A 414 36.05 -70.39 -20.26
N GLN A 415 35.21 -69.42 -20.62
CA GLN A 415 33.98 -69.67 -21.40
C GLN A 415 34.19 -70.34 -22.77
N SER A 416 35.42 -70.37 -23.32
CA SER A 416 35.69 -70.90 -24.66
C SER A 416 36.34 -72.29 -24.73
N LEU A 417 36.60 -73.00 -23.61
CA LEU A 417 37.19 -74.35 -23.63
C LEU A 417 36.53 -75.29 -22.61
N SER A 418 36.12 -76.48 -23.05
CA SER A 418 35.22 -77.35 -22.30
C SER A 418 35.87 -78.38 -21.37
N ALA A 419 37.20 -78.49 -21.24
CA ALA A 419 37.78 -79.70 -20.63
C ALA A 419 38.98 -79.57 -19.68
N PHE A 420 39.48 -78.38 -19.33
CA PHE A 420 40.58 -78.30 -18.35
C PHE A 420 40.29 -77.21 -17.32
N ALA A 421 40.27 -77.62 -16.05
CA ALA A 421 40.15 -76.72 -14.92
C ALA A 421 41.38 -76.93 -14.03
N THR A 422 42.07 -75.84 -13.70
CA THR A 422 43.25 -75.89 -12.83
C THR A 422 42.81 -75.62 -11.40
N ILE A 423 43.15 -76.51 -10.48
CA ILE A 423 43.02 -76.23 -9.05
C ILE A 423 44.08 -75.20 -8.69
N VAL A 424 43.63 -74.04 -8.27
CA VAL A 424 44.51 -73.08 -7.60
C VAL A 424 44.12 -73.05 -6.14
N ALA A 425 45.06 -73.42 -5.28
CA ALA A 425 44.91 -73.35 -3.84
C ALA A 425 45.77 -72.18 -3.33
N PHE A 426 45.14 -71.24 -2.63
CA PHE A 426 45.85 -70.18 -1.93
C PHE A 426 45.67 -70.40 -0.44
N THR A 427 46.78 -70.32 0.29
CA THR A 427 46.77 -70.31 1.76
C THR A 427 47.28 -68.95 2.20
N LEU A 428 46.42 -68.15 2.83
CA LEU A 428 46.77 -66.81 3.27
C LEU A 428 47.12 -66.83 4.77
N PRO A 429 48.36 -66.46 5.16
CA PRO A 429 48.72 -66.27 6.57
C PRO A 429 48.26 -64.89 7.07
N LEU A 430 47.65 -64.84 8.25
CA LEU A 430 46.99 -63.64 8.79
C LEU A 430 47.93 -62.44 9.06
N SER A 431 49.26 -62.61 9.03
CA SER A 431 50.24 -61.54 9.32
C SER A 431 50.32 -60.43 8.27
N THR A 432 49.60 -60.55 7.15
CA THR A 432 49.59 -59.56 6.05
C THR A 432 48.25 -58.83 5.89
N LEU A 433 47.27 -59.10 6.75
CA LEU A 433 45.97 -58.43 6.75
C LEU A 433 45.97 -57.31 7.80
N THR A 434 46.25 -56.07 7.41
CA THR A 434 46.01 -54.91 8.28
C THR A 434 44.53 -54.55 8.28
N PHE A 435 43.90 -54.62 9.45
CA PHE A 435 42.47 -54.34 9.65
C PHE A 435 42.25 -52.92 10.20
N PRO A 436 41.73 -51.97 9.41
CA PRO A 436 41.00 -50.83 9.95
C PRO A 436 39.51 -50.95 9.61
N GLY A 437 38.66 -50.96 10.64
CA GLY A 437 37.24 -50.59 10.53
C GLY A 437 36.35 -51.50 9.69
N ASN A 438 35.71 -52.45 10.38
CA ASN A 438 34.36 -52.97 10.17
C ASN A 438 33.79 -53.39 8.81
N ASP A 439 34.58 -53.60 7.77
CA ASP A 439 34.22 -54.47 6.65
C ASP A 439 35.47 -55.10 6.03
N SER A 440 35.60 -56.43 6.14
CA SER A 440 36.78 -57.15 5.63
C SER A 440 36.55 -57.59 4.19
N TYR A 441 37.27 -57.00 3.23
CA TYR A 441 37.25 -57.41 1.83
C TYR A 441 38.62 -57.94 1.40
N VAL A 442 38.64 -59.09 0.71
CA VAL A 442 39.86 -59.61 0.06
C VAL A 442 39.91 -59.09 -1.36
N TYR A 443 40.82 -58.16 -1.65
CA TYR A 443 41.03 -57.64 -3.00
C TYR A 443 42.15 -58.42 -3.70
N GLY A 444 41.80 -59.16 -4.76
CA GLY A 444 42.77 -59.70 -5.71
C GLY A 444 43.00 -58.72 -6.86
N LYS A 445 44.16 -58.08 -6.95
CA LYS A 445 44.55 -57.27 -8.12
C LYS A 445 45.48 -58.10 -9.01
N ARG A 446 45.15 -58.30 -10.29
CA ARG A 446 46.07 -58.95 -11.23
C ARG A 446 47.25 -58.02 -11.50
N GLN A 447 48.45 -58.44 -11.13
CA GLN A 447 49.69 -57.89 -11.69
C GLN A 447 49.80 -58.41 -13.13
N ASN A 448 49.69 -57.50 -14.10
CA ASN A 448 50.04 -57.81 -15.48
C ASN A 448 51.56 -57.82 -15.60
N ASN A 449 52.13 -58.97 -15.94
CA ASN A 449 53.42 -59.11 -16.58
C ASN A 449 53.36 -60.32 -17.52
N PRO A 450 54.18 -60.31 -18.58
CA PRO A 450 53.75 -60.36 -19.98
C PRO A 450 53.17 -61.69 -20.46
#